data_AF-A0A0Q8PVI1-F1
#
_entry.id   AF-A0A0Q8PVI1-F1
#
_cell.length_a   1.000
_cell.length_b   1.000
_cell.length_c   1.000
_cell.angle_alpha   90.00
_cell.angle_beta   90.00
_cell.angle_gamma   90.00
#
_symmetry.space_group_name_H-M   'P 1'
#
loop_
_entity.id
_entity.type
_entity.pdbx_description
1 polymer ?
#
loop_
_entity_poly.entity_id
_entity_poly.type
_entity_poly.pdbx_seq_one_letter_code
_entity_poly.pdbx_strand_id
1 'polypeptide(L)'
;MPLFLLHASMVVGSALLFLAMFVANEWLFNSRYFSFIPGINWIYLPAGMRLLCTLLFGGAGAIGILIASWLTCVLYFFPDDPVRSVAGSIASALAPYLVYKMAQYQYGLQPSLANLSPTRLLLLSVVYSLANPLLHHTWLFLHGDPVGSGIFVMMLGDFLGTLAVLYTIKGVLSFVPTAR
;
A
#
# COMPACT_ATOMS: atom_id res chain seq x y z
N MET A 1 -19.37 -1.33 -22.66
CA MET A 1 -19.68 -2.18 -21.49
C MET A 1 -18.50 -2.99 -20.94
N PRO A 2 -17.64 -3.69 -21.72
CA PRO A 2 -16.60 -4.57 -21.14
C PRO A 2 -15.51 -3.81 -20.36
N LEU A 3 -15.17 -2.59 -20.78
CA LEU A 3 -14.15 -1.77 -20.11
C LEU A 3 -14.58 -1.32 -18.70
N PHE A 4 -15.85 -0.98 -18.51
CA PHE A 4 -16.38 -0.56 -17.21
C PHE A 4 -16.35 -1.73 -16.21
N LEU A 5 -16.78 -2.92 -16.63
CA LEU A 5 -16.75 -4.13 -15.81
C LEU A 5 -15.32 -4.51 -15.43
N LEU A 6 -14.36 -4.34 -16.35
CA LEU A 6 -12.95 -4.56 -16.07
C LEU A 6 -12.43 -3.60 -14.97
N HIS A 7 -12.69 -2.30 -15.09
CA HIS A 7 -12.27 -1.34 -14.07
C HIS A 7 -12.95 -1.62 -12.72
N ALA A 8 -14.24 -1.94 -12.71
CA ALA A 8 -14.95 -2.33 -11.50
C ALA A 8 -14.32 -3.58 -10.85
N SER A 9 -13.95 -4.58 -11.65
CA SER A 9 -13.26 -5.77 -11.15
C SER A 9 -11.87 -5.47 -10.58
N MET A 10 -11.13 -4.53 -11.17
CA MET A 10 -9.82 -4.10 -10.66
C MET A 10 -9.95 -3.35 -9.33
N VAL A 11 -10.97 -2.50 -9.20
CA VAL A 11 -11.29 -1.79 -7.95
C VAL A 11 -11.63 -2.80 -6.86
N VAL A 12 -12.60 -3.69 -7.11
CA VAL A 12 -13.04 -4.70 -6.16
C VAL A 12 -11.90 -5.66 -5.80
N GLY A 13 -11.14 -6.12 -6.80
CA GLY A 13 -9.99 -7.00 -6.58
C GLY A 13 -8.92 -6.34 -5.71
N SER A 14 -8.60 -5.07 -5.95
CA SER A 14 -7.61 -4.34 -5.14
C SER A 14 -8.08 -4.14 -3.70
N ALA A 15 -9.37 -3.81 -3.51
CA ALA A 15 -9.97 -3.70 -2.20
C ALA A 15 -9.89 -5.02 -1.42
N LEU A 16 -10.29 -6.13 -2.06
CA LEU A 16 -10.25 -7.46 -1.44
C LEU A 16 -8.82 -7.92 -1.12
N LEU A 17 -7.88 -7.73 -2.06
CA LEU A 17 -6.48 -8.09 -1.85
C LEU A 17 -5.87 -7.29 -0.68
N PHE A 18 -6.16 -6.00 -0.61
CA PHE A 18 -5.69 -5.17 0.49
C PHE A 18 -6.31 -5.58 1.83
N LEU A 19 -7.62 -5.83 1.89
CA LEU A 19 -8.29 -6.32 3.12
C LEU A 19 -7.75 -7.68 3.54
N ALA A 20 -7.56 -8.61 2.61
CA ALA A 20 -7.00 -9.92 2.90
C ALA A 20 -5.57 -9.80 3.44
N MET A 21 -4.74 -8.94 2.84
CA MET A 21 -3.39 -8.71 3.33
C MET A 21 -3.38 -8.01 4.68
N PHE A 22 -4.33 -7.11 4.93
CA PHE A 22 -4.54 -6.48 6.23
C PHE A 22 -4.86 -7.52 7.31
N VAL A 23 -5.84 -8.40 7.08
CA VAL A 23 -6.19 -9.47 8.02
C VAL A 23 -5.01 -10.43 8.25
N ALA A 24 -4.30 -10.82 7.18
CA ALA A 24 -3.11 -11.66 7.30
C ALA A 24 -2.01 -10.98 8.11
N ASN A 25 -1.80 -9.68 7.92
CA ASN A 25 -0.85 -8.90 8.69
C ASN A 25 -1.23 -8.84 10.17
N GLU A 26 -2.51 -8.61 10.48
CA GLU A 26 -2.97 -8.61 11.87
C GLU A 26 -2.73 -9.97 12.53
N TRP A 27 -2.95 -11.07 11.83
CA TRP A 27 -2.69 -12.40 12.36
C TRP A 27 -1.19 -12.71 12.57
N LEU A 28 -0.32 -12.26 11.67
CA LEU A 28 1.11 -12.57 11.69
C LEU A 28 1.93 -11.61 12.55
N PHE A 29 1.62 -10.31 12.50
CA PHE A 29 2.48 -9.23 12.99
C PHE A 29 1.83 -8.36 14.06
N ASN A 30 0.51 -8.45 14.30
CA ASN A 30 -0.12 -7.74 15.42
C ASN A 30 0.05 -8.50 16.76
N SER A 31 1.30 -8.88 17.05
CA SER A 31 1.71 -9.37 18.37
C SER A 31 2.55 -8.30 19.07
N ARG A 32 2.65 -8.36 20.41
CA ARG A 32 3.36 -7.36 21.25
C ARG A 32 4.81 -7.11 20.85
N TYR A 33 5.44 -8.02 20.11
CA TYR A 33 6.83 -7.93 19.67
C TYR A 33 6.99 -7.27 18.30
N PHE A 34 5.96 -7.32 17.46
CA PHE A 34 6.01 -6.87 16.07
C PHE A 34 5.17 -5.62 15.79
N SER A 35 4.24 -5.28 16.69
CA SER A 35 3.41 -4.07 16.63
C SER A 35 3.94 -2.98 17.56
N PHE A 36 4.15 -1.78 17.03
CA PHE A 36 4.53 -0.60 17.82
C PHE A 36 3.27 0.09 18.38
N ILE A 37 2.32 0.37 17.49
CA ILE A 37 0.94 0.78 17.81
C ILE A 37 0.01 0.17 16.75
N PRO A 38 -1.32 0.08 16.99
CA PRO A 38 -2.25 -0.39 15.98
C PRO A 38 -2.04 0.32 14.63
N GLY A 39 -1.78 -0.46 13.58
CA GLY A 39 -1.54 0.03 12.23
C GLY A 39 -0.08 0.42 11.92
N ILE A 40 0.84 0.35 12.89
CA ILE A 40 2.28 0.54 12.70
C ILE A 40 3.02 -0.70 13.21
N ASN A 41 3.40 -1.57 12.28
CA ASN A 41 4.13 -2.81 12.54
C ASN A 41 5.56 -2.71 12.01
N TRP A 42 6.50 -3.44 12.61
CA TRP A 42 7.90 -3.51 12.14
C TRP A 42 8.04 -4.18 10.76
N ILE A 43 7.07 -5.00 10.38
CA ILE A 43 6.85 -5.49 9.00
C ILE A 43 5.38 -5.27 8.71
N TYR A 44 5.07 -4.46 7.68
CA TYR A 44 3.69 -4.11 7.36
C TYR A 44 3.34 -4.52 5.93
N LEU A 45 2.92 -5.78 5.76
CA LEU A 45 2.55 -6.35 4.45
C LEU A 45 1.50 -5.54 3.66
N PRO A 46 0.49 -4.90 4.29
CA PRO A 46 -0.51 -4.13 3.57
C PRO A 46 0.11 -2.98 2.77
N ALA A 47 1.25 -2.43 3.22
CA ALA A 47 1.99 -1.42 2.49
C ALA A 47 2.40 -1.93 1.09
N GLY A 48 2.96 -3.14 1.03
CA GLY A 48 3.34 -3.77 -0.21
C GLY A 48 2.16 -4.06 -1.12
N MET A 49 1.03 -4.49 -0.56
CA MET A 49 -0.17 -4.74 -1.33
C MET A 49 -0.76 -3.45 -1.94
N ARG A 50 -0.71 -2.34 -1.21
CA ARG A 50 -1.12 -1.03 -1.73
C ARG A 50 -0.31 -0.64 -2.96
N LEU A 51 1.02 -0.71 -2.88
CA LEU A 51 1.89 -0.39 -4.01
C LEU A 51 1.73 -1.39 -5.15
N LEU A 52 1.59 -2.68 -4.87
CA LEU A 52 1.34 -3.72 -5.88
C LEU A 52 0.07 -3.42 -6.69
N CYS A 53 -1.04 -3.11 -6.00
CA CYS A 53 -2.32 -2.83 -6.65
C CYS A 53 -2.26 -1.57 -7.51
N THR A 54 -1.57 -0.51 -7.09
CA THR A 54 -1.43 0.71 -7.92
C THR A 54 -0.49 0.49 -9.10
N LEU A 55 0.58 -0.30 -8.96
CA LEU A 55 1.45 -0.65 -10.07
C LEU A 55 0.75 -1.50 -11.13
N LEU A 56 -0.13 -2.41 -10.74
CA LEU A 56 -0.86 -3.29 -11.65
C LEU A 56 -2.10 -2.64 -12.26
N PHE A 57 -2.88 -1.93 -11.44
CA PHE A 57 -4.23 -1.46 -11.81
C PHE A 57 -4.35 0.06 -11.87
N GLY A 58 -3.25 0.79 -11.64
CA GLY A 58 -3.20 2.24 -11.73
C GLY A 58 -4.25 2.91 -10.83
N GLY A 59 -5.04 3.81 -11.43
CA GLY A 59 -6.09 4.54 -10.73
C GLY A 59 -7.20 3.65 -10.17
N ALA A 60 -7.57 2.56 -10.86
CA ALA A 60 -8.55 1.60 -10.34
C ALA A 60 -8.02 0.91 -9.06
N GLY A 61 -6.72 0.60 -9.05
CA GLY A 61 -6.03 0.11 -7.86
C GLY A 61 -6.12 1.10 -6.70
N ALA A 62 -5.80 2.37 -6.95
CA ALA A 62 -5.85 3.43 -5.94
C ALA A 62 -7.26 3.62 -5.36
N ILE A 63 -8.31 3.56 -6.18
CA ILE A 63 -9.71 3.65 -5.72
C ILE A 63 -10.07 2.45 -4.84
N GLY A 64 -9.68 1.23 -5.22
CA GLY A 64 -9.90 0.04 -4.39
C GLY A 64 -9.21 0.13 -3.03
N ILE A 65 -7.96 0.60 -3.02
CA ILE A 65 -7.23 0.88 -1.77
C ILE A 65 -7.94 1.95 -0.95
N LEU A 66 -8.41 3.04 -1.56
CA LEU A 66 -9.11 4.11 -0.85
C LEU A 66 -10.36 3.58 -0.14
N ILE A 67 -11.19 2.81 -0.83
CA ILE A 67 -12.43 2.23 -0.28
C ILE A 67 -12.11 1.30 0.89
N ALA A 68 -11.15 0.39 0.70
CA ALA A 68 -10.80 -0.58 1.72
C ALA A 68 -10.05 0.02 2.92
N SER A 69 -9.22 1.03 2.69
CA SER A 69 -8.60 1.81 3.76
C SER A 69 -9.63 2.62 4.52
N TRP A 70 -10.63 3.19 3.85
CA TRP A 70 -11.74 3.87 4.53
C TRP A 70 -12.51 2.92 5.43
N LEU A 71 -12.84 1.73 4.94
CA LEU A 71 -13.49 0.69 5.74
C LEU A 71 -12.66 0.31 6.99
N THR A 72 -11.36 0.05 6.83
CA THR A 72 -10.50 -0.30 7.97
C THR A 72 -10.30 0.89 8.92
N CYS A 73 -10.21 2.11 8.41
CA CYS A 73 -10.09 3.30 9.25
C CYS A 73 -11.35 3.60 10.06
N VAL A 74 -12.56 3.45 9.50
CA VAL A 74 -13.81 3.73 10.24
C VAL A 74 -14.25 2.58 11.14
N LEU A 75 -13.89 1.33 10.83
CA LEU A 75 -14.32 0.18 11.63
C LEU A 75 -13.27 -0.29 12.65
N TYR A 76 -11.99 -0.01 12.43
CA TYR A 76 -10.90 -0.60 13.21
C TYR A 76 -9.95 0.44 13.82
N PHE A 77 -9.38 1.33 13.01
CA PHE A 77 -8.32 2.23 13.52
C PHE A 77 -8.85 3.46 14.24
N PHE A 78 -9.87 4.12 13.71
CA PHE A 78 -10.37 5.40 14.18
C PHE A 78 -11.91 5.43 14.19
N PRO A 79 -12.58 4.50 14.89
CA PRO A 79 -14.04 4.41 14.88
C PRO A 79 -14.74 5.67 15.40
N ASP A 80 -14.09 6.37 16.34
CA ASP A 80 -14.63 7.58 16.97
C ASP A 80 -14.13 8.89 16.32
N ASP A 81 -13.32 8.82 15.26
CA ASP A 81 -12.75 10.00 14.58
C ASP A 81 -12.86 9.89 13.05
N PRO A 82 -14.06 10.21 12.49
CA PRO A 82 -14.32 10.08 11.06
C PRO A 82 -13.40 10.95 10.19
N VAL A 83 -12.96 12.10 10.69
CA VAL A 83 -12.13 13.04 9.92
C VAL A 83 -10.73 12.45 9.78
N ARG A 84 -10.16 11.92 10.87
CA ARG A 84 -8.90 11.17 10.83
C ARG A 84 -9.02 9.90 9.99
N SER A 85 -10.16 9.20 10.01
CA SER A 85 -10.39 8.05 9.12
C SER A 85 -10.27 8.43 7.66
N VAL A 86 -10.91 9.53 7.24
CA VAL A 86 -10.85 10.03 5.86
C VAL A 86 -9.41 10.42 5.50
N ALA A 87 -8.74 11.19 6.36
CA ALA A 87 -7.36 11.61 6.11
C ALA A 87 -6.39 10.42 5.98
N GLY A 88 -6.48 9.45 6.88
CA GLY A 88 -5.67 8.22 6.83
C GLY A 88 -5.93 7.40 5.57
N SER A 89 -7.18 7.36 5.11
CA SER A 89 -7.57 6.63 3.90
C SER A 89 -7.04 7.29 2.63
N ILE A 90 -7.11 8.62 2.57
CA ILE A 90 -6.54 9.40 1.47
C ILE A 90 -5.02 9.21 1.45
N ALA A 91 -4.34 9.37 2.59
CA ALA A 91 -2.88 9.16 2.67
C ALA A 91 -2.48 7.75 2.18
N SER A 92 -3.21 6.73 2.63
CA SER A 92 -3.00 5.33 2.26
C SER A 92 -3.13 5.04 0.76
N ALA A 93 -4.02 5.75 0.05
CA ALA A 93 -4.23 5.54 -1.38
C ALA A 93 -3.37 6.48 -2.24
N LEU A 94 -3.12 7.69 -1.74
CA LEU A 94 -2.39 8.73 -2.47
C LEU A 94 -0.91 8.41 -2.57
N ALA A 95 -0.25 7.98 -1.49
CA ALA A 95 1.17 7.62 -1.52
C ALA A 95 1.52 6.60 -2.62
N PRO A 96 0.92 5.40 -2.66
CA PRO A 96 1.26 4.39 -3.68
C PRO A 96 0.83 4.83 -5.09
N TYR A 97 -0.19 5.68 -5.22
CA TYR A 97 -0.62 6.21 -6.51
C TYR A 97 0.36 7.24 -7.07
N LEU A 98 0.88 8.15 -6.23
CA LEU A 98 1.91 9.11 -6.62
C LEU A 98 3.20 8.39 -7.05
N VAL A 99 3.60 7.35 -6.31
CA VAL A 99 4.75 6.50 -6.69
C VAL A 99 4.50 5.81 -8.02
N TYR A 100 3.31 5.27 -8.26
CA TYR A 100 2.92 4.74 -9.56
C TYR A 100 3.03 5.79 -10.68
N LYS A 101 2.48 6.99 -10.49
CA LYS A 101 2.55 8.07 -11.49
C LYS A 101 3.98 8.50 -11.79
N MET A 102 4.82 8.63 -10.75
CA MET A 102 6.25 8.88 -10.91
C MET A 102 6.92 7.76 -11.70
N ALA A 103 6.63 6.50 -11.38
CA ALA A 103 7.20 5.35 -12.08
C ALA A 103 6.75 5.28 -13.54
N GLN A 104 5.49 5.63 -13.82
CA GLN A 104 4.95 5.76 -15.18
C GLN A 104 5.73 6.82 -15.98
N TYR A 105 5.95 7.99 -15.38
CA TYR A 105 6.66 9.10 -16.01
C TYR A 105 8.14 8.78 -16.24
N GLN A 106 8.83 8.22 -15.25
CA GLN A 106 10.28 7.98 -15.31
C GLN A 106 10.66 6.71 -16.10
N TYR A 107 9.81 5.67 -16.08
CA TYR A 107 10.15 4.36 -16.63
C TYR A 107 9.24 3.88 -17.77
N GLY A 108 8.25 4.67 -18.19
CA GLY A 108 7.29 4.27 -19.23
C GLY A 108 6.49 3.02 -18.82
N LEU A 109 6.16 2.92 -17.54
CA LEU A 109 5.66 1.70 -16.91
C LEU A 109 4.33 1.27 -17.53
N GLN A 110 4.32 0.05 -18.10
CA GLN A 110 3.12 -0.64 -18.56
C GLN A 110 2.46 -1.39 -17.40
N PRO A 111 1.16 -1.74 -17.47
CA PRO A 111 0.43 -2.49 -16.43
C PRO A 111 0.90 -3.95 -16.26
N SER A 112 2.19 -4.17 -16.00
CA SER A 112 2.77 -5.50 -15.80
C SER A 112 4.04 -5.41 -14.95
N LEU A 113 4.12 -6.26 -13.94
CA LEU A 113 5.32 -6.44 -13.10
C LEU A 113 6.45 -7.18 -13.84
N ALA A 114 6.16 -7.86 -14.96
CA ALA A 114 7.18 -8.58 -15.72
C ALA A 114 8.25 -7.62 -16.25
N ASN A 115 7.83 -6.41 -16.66
CA ASN A 115 8.68 -5.38 -17.23
C ASN A 115 9.50 -4.59 -16.20
N LEU A 116 9.29 -4.82 -14.90
CA LEU A 116 10.06 -4.18 -13.84
C LEU A 116 11.26 -5.05 -13.44
N SER A 117 12.47 -4.47 -13.56
CA SER A 117 13.66 -5.10 -13.01
C SER A 117 13.61 -5.10 -11.48
N PRO A 118 14.26 -6.07 -10.81
CA PRO A 118 14.36 -6.08 -9.34
C PRO A 118 14.88 -4.75 -8.78
N THR A 119 15.84 -4.12 -9.45
CA THR A 119 16.37 -2.80 -9.06
C THR A 119 15.31 -1.71 -9.07
N ARG A 120 14.42 -1.68 -10.07
CA ARG A 120 13.31 -0.71 -10.12
C ARG A 120 12.31 -0.99 -9.01
N LEU A 121 12.00 -2.26 -8.73
CA LEU A 121 11.12 -2.62 -7.61
C LEU A 121 11.70 -2.17 -6.26
N LEU A 122 13.00 -2.36 -6.03
CA LEU A 122 13.68 -1.87 -4.84
C LEU A 122 13.56 -0.35 -4.71
N LEU A 123 13.85 0.39 -5.79
CA LEU A 123 13.75 1.85 -5.77
C LEU A 123 12.33 2.32 -5.49
N LEU A 124 11.33 1.73 -6.14
CA LEU A 124 9.93 2.07 -5.88
C LEU A 124 9.52 1.75 -4.44
N SER A 125 10.04 0.67 -3.87
CA SER A 125 9.82 0.32 -2.46
C SER A 125 10.39 1.37 -1.51
N VAL A 126 11.62 1.85 -1.77
CA VAL A 126 12.25 2.93 -0.99
C VAL A 126 11.46 4.24 -1.09
N VAL A 127 11.10 4.66 -2.31
CA VAL A 127 10.36 5.92 -2.49
C VAL A 127 8.99 5.84 -1.83
N TYR A 128 8.31 4.70 -1.95
CA TYR A 128 7.02 4.48 -1.32
C TYR A 128 7.10 4.46 0.21
N SER A 129 8.09 3.75 0.78
CA SER A 129 8.27 3.69 2.24
C SER A 129 8.61 5.04 2.86
N LEU A 130 9.10 6.00 2.07
CA LEU A 130 9.28 7.38 2.50
C LEU A 130 7.99 8.20 2.33
N ALA A 131 7.35 8.10 1.16
CA ALA A 131 6.16 8.88 0.85
C ALA A 131 4.96 8.56 1.76
N ASN A 132 4.76 7.29 2.10
CA ASN A 132 3.60 6.84 2.85
C ASN A 132 3.57 7.37 4.30
N PRO A 133 4.63 7.20 5.13
CA PRO A 133 4.67 7.78 6.46
C PRO A 133 4.58 9.30 6.47
N LEU A 134 5.23 9.97 5.50
CA LEU A 134 5.15 11.44 5.37
C LEU A 134 3.71 11.90 5.18
N LEU A 135 2.96 11.30 4.26
CA LEU A 135 1.55 11.64 4.06
C LEU A 135 0.71 11.33 5.30
N HIS A 136 0.89 10.18 5.94
CA HIS A 136 0.12 9.83 7.14
C HIS A 136 0.41 10.76 8.33
N HIS A 137 1.64 11.23 8.49
CA HIS A 137 2.02 12.14 9.58
C HIS A 137 1.70 13.61 9.29
N THR A 138 1.35 13.99 8.05
CA THR A 138 0.87 15.36 7.77
C THR A 138 -0.37 15.71 8.59
N TRP A 139 -1.27 14.75 8.82
CA TRP A 139 -2.45 14.95 9.67
C TRP A 139 -2.05 15.35 11.09
N LEU A 140 -1.14 14.58 11.70
CA LEU A 140 -0.66 14.83 13.07
C LEU A 140 0.02 16.19 13.17
N PHE A 141 0.89 16.51 12.20
CA PHE A 141 1.57 17.81 12.13
C PHE A 141 0.58 18.98 12.05
N LEU A 142 -0.47 18.87 11.22
CA LEU A 142 -1.48 19.93 11.06
C LEU A 142 -2.35 20.13 12.30
N HIS A 143 -2.47 19.11 13.16
CA HIS A 143 -3.26 19.18 14.40
C HIS A 143 -2.40 19.42 15.65
N GLY A 144 -1.10 19.63 15.49
CA GLY A 144 -0.18 19.92 16.59
C GLY A 144 0.22 18.70 17.42
N ASP A 145 -0.08 17.49 16.95
CA ASP A 145 0.29 16.25 17.62
C ASP A 145 1.79 15.94 17.40
N PRO A 146 2.49 15.41 18.41
CA PRO A 146 3.91 15.10 18.29
C PRO A 146 4.15 13.99 17.25
N VAL A 147 4.97 14.30 16.24
CA VAL A 147 5.53 13.31 15.30
C VAL A 147 6.65 12.56 16.01
N GLY A 148 6.28 11.52 16.76
CA GLY A 148 7.20 10.69 17.52
C GLY A 148 7.98 9.68 16.65
N SER A 149 8.60 8.70 17.30
CA SER A 149 9.33 7.60 16.63
C SER A 149 8.47 6.74 15.68
N GLY A 150 7.14 6.88 15.73
CA GLY A 150 6.20 6.17 14.86
C GLY A 150 6.46 6.38 13.36
N ILE A 151 6.95 7.55 12.94
CA ILE A 151 7.29 7.79 11.53
C ILE A 151 8.41 6.86 11.04
N PHE A 152 9.42 6.62 11.88
CA PHE A 152 10.55 5.76 11.55
C PHE A 152 10.13 4.29 11.53
N VAL A 153 9.34 3.85 12.51
CA VAL A 153 8.83 2.46 12.54
C VAL A 153 7.92 2.20 11.34
N MET A 154 7.05 3.15 10.99
CA MET A 154 6.18 3.04 9.83
C MET A 154 6.98 2.98 8.53
N MET A 155 8.01 3.80 8.39
CA MET A 155 8.92 3.76 7.23
C MET A 155 9.60 2.40 7.09
N LEU A 156 10.14 1.84 8.17
CA LEU A 156 10.77 0.51 8.14
C LEU A 156 9.75 -0.60 7.86
N GLY A 157 8.60 -0.56 8.52
CA GLY A 157 7.51 -1.51 8.33
C GLY A 157 7.00 -1.53 6.89
N ASP A 158 6.78 -0.34 6.32
CA ASP A 158 6.35 -0.17 4.94
C ASP A 158 7.43 -0.68 3.98
N PHE A 159 8.71 -0.38 4.23
CA PHE A 159 9.81 -0.85 3.39
C PHE A 159 9.90 -2.37 3.38
N LEU A 160 9.98 -2.99 4.55
CA LEU A 160 10.11 -4.45 4.70
C LEU A 160 8.86 -5.18 4.17
N GLY A 161 7.67 -4.68 4.48
CA GLY A 161 6.42 -5.24 3.98
C GLY A 161 6.29 -5.11 2.47
N THR A 162 6.74 -4.00 1.90
CA THR A 162 6.75 -3.79 0.44
C THR A 162 7.70 -4.73 -0.26
N LEU A 163 8.93 -4.88 0.24
CA LEU A 163 9.87 -5.85 -0.31
C LEU A 163 9.31 -7.27 -0.24
N ALA A 164 8.77 -7.67 0.91
CA ALA A 164 8.20 -9.00 1.11
C ALA A 164 7.13 -9.30 0.06
N VAL A 165 6.14 -8.41 -0.12
CA VAL A 165 5.06 -8.61 -1.09
C VAL A 165 5.58 -8.59 -2.53
N LEU A 166 6.31 -7.54 -2.93
CA LEU A 166 6.71 -7.37 -4.33
C LEU A 166 7.66 -8.46 -4.81
N TYR A 167 8.63 -8.87 -3.97
CA TYR A 167 9.57 -9.92 -4.35
C TYR A 167 8.95 -11.32 -4.30
N THR A 168 7.99 -11.56 -3.39
CA THR A 168 7.22 -12.81 -3.41
C THR A 168 6.44 -12.94 -4.71
N ILE A 169 5.72 -11.90 -5.12
CA ILE A 169 4.97 -11.91 -6.38
C ILE A 169 5.90 -12.00 -7.59
N LYS A 170 7.01 -11.25 -7.61
CA LYS A 170 8.00 -11.34 -8.70
C LYS A 170 8.61 -12.74 -8.79
N GLY A 171 8.90 -13.37 -7.66
CA GLY A 171 9.38 -14.75 -7.57
C GLY A 171 8.35 -15.74 -8.13
N VAL A 172 7.09 -15.66 -7.69
CA VAL A 172 6.00 -16.50 -8.20
C VAL A 172 5.85 -16.34 -9.72
N LEU A 173 5.87 -15.10 -10.23
CA LEU A 173 5.78 -14.82 -11.66
C LEU A 173 6.95 -15.39 -12.47
N SER A 174 8.14 -15.56 -11.87
CA SER A 174 9.28 -16.17 -12.55
C SER A 174 9.12 -17.67 -12.81
N PHE A 175 8.22 -18.34 -12.08
CA PHE A 175 7.87 -19.74 -12.28
C PHE A 175 6.71 -19.94 -13.26
N VAL A 176 5.97 -18.88 -13.61
CA VAL A 176 4.89 -18.96 -14.58
C VAL A 176 5.50 -18.95 -15.99
N PRO A 177 5.25 -19.97 -16.82
CA PRO A 177 5.73 -19.98 -18.20
C PRO A 177 5.21 -18.75 -18.95
N THR A 178 6.10 -17.90 -19.44
CA THR A 178 5.70 -16.80 -20.31
C THR A 178 5.17 -17.41 -21.60
N ALA A 179 3.85 -17.35 -21.82
CA ALA A 179 3.27 -17.68 -23.12
C ALA A 179 3.94 -16.77 -24.17
N ARG A 180 4.73 -17.38 -25.04
CA ARG A 180 5.35 -16.72 -26.20
C ARG A 180 4.31 -16.49 -27.28
#